data_AF-A0A3D9CKM9-F1
#
_entry.id   AF-A0A3D9CKM9-F1
#
_cell.length_a   1.000
_cell.length_b   1.000
_cell.length_c   1.000
_cell.angle_alpha   90.00
_cell.angle_beta   90.00
_cell.angle_gamma   90.00
#
_symmetry.space_group_name_H-M   'P 1'
#
loop_
_entity.id
_entity.type
_entity.pdbx_description
1 polymer ?
#
loop_
_entity_poly.entity_id
_entity_poly.type
_entity_poly.pdbx_seq_one_letter_code
_entity_poly.pdbx_strand_id
1 'polypeptide(L)'
;MATFIYGKVKRKHNIFRVIETEEEVYNTSQLNLVGVDYNPNTLIENEELYKVSQFSQSSFSFDFITNDLNSVNHDQITRNDLTKLSFICTVQDNLFFFQIINSSFFISKKWFSIDELRIETEKPIITVNPFADAIYDKNSDILYFKKLPAAQKIFKGMDQLYKEATALETDSFLQNDFLQVDSNFSSRNVSVPNRKRIALVMGTLNNLSDTEKQSVYSYINQYSQVEFRGGKFKIETDEDLKFVLWGIEQRFYTTPIGGEKRIANSIISI
;
A
#
# COMPACT_ATOMS: atom_id res chain seq x y z
N MET A 1 -20.49 21.65 14.03
CA MET A 1 -20.28 22.14 12.64
C MET A 1 -20.84 21.05 11.75
N ALA A 2 -21.64 21.37 10.73
CA ALA A 2 -22.23 20.34 9.87
C ALA A 2 -21.13 19.61 9.09
N THR A 3 -21.13 18.27 9.18
CA THR A 3 -20.21 17.39 8.46
C THR A 3 -20.92 16.86 7.22
N PHE A 4 -20.27 16.93 6.07
CA PHE A 4 -20.82 16.42 4.82
C PHE A 4 -20.12 15.13 4.41
N ILE A 5 -20.91 14.14 4.02
CA ILE A 5 -20.40 12.99 3.27
C ILE A 5 -20.55 13.28 1.79
N TYR A 6 -19.43 13.24 1.09
CA TYR A 6 -19.35 13.36 -0.36
C TYR A 6 -19.16 11.98 -1.01
N GLY A 7 -19.63 11.82 -2.24
CA GLY A 7 -19.61 10.55 -2.96
C GLY A 7 -19.07 10.66 -4.37
N LYS A 8 -18.04 9.87 -4.68
CA LYS A 8 -17.51 9.73 -6.03
C LYS A 8 -18.30 8.68 -6.79
N VAL A 9 -18.97 9.07 -7.87
CA VAL A 9 -19.69 8.14 -8.74
C VAL A 9 -18.76 7.62 -9.84
N LYS A 10 -18.82 6.31 -10.12
CA LYS A 10 -18.05 5.66 -11.19
C LYS A 10 -18.33 6.35 -12.53
N ARG A 11 -17.27 6.61 -13.31
CA ARG A 11 -17.30 7.22 -14.67
C ARG A 11 -17.80 8.67 -14.75
N LYS A 12 -18.17 9.30 -13.62
CA LYS A 12 -18.41 10.76 -13.57
C LYS A 12 -17.12 11.46 -13.15
N HIS A 13 -16.93 12.72 -13.53
CA HIS A 13 -15.79 13.52 -13.05
C HIS A 13 -16.07 14.13 -11.68
N ASN A 14 -17.27 14.70 -11.49
CA ASN A 14 -17.65 15.40 -10.27
C ASN A 14 -17.82 14.47 -9.06
N ILE A 15 -17.74 15.09 -7.88
CA ILE A 15 -18.19 14.52 -6.62
C ILE A 15 -19.53 15.15 -6.22
N PHE A 16 -20.34 14.40 -5.48
CA PHE A 16 -21.71 14.78 -5.13
C PHE A 16 -21.86 14.82 -3.62
N ARG A 17 -22.71 15.71 -3.11
CA ARG A 17 -23.17 15.65 -1.71
C ARG A 17 -24.06 14.43 -1.54
N VAL A 18 -23.76 13.58 -0.56
CA VAL A 18 -24.53 12.39 -0.24
C VAL A 18 -25.49 12.70 0.90
N ILE A 19 -24.96 13.06 2.07
CA ILE A 19 -25.73 13.47 3.24
C ILE A 19 -25.00 14.58 4.00
N GLU A 20 -25.77 15.29 4.82
CA GLU A 20 -25.31 16.21 5.85
C GLU A 20 -25.65 15.59 7.21
N THR A 21 -24.72 15.67 8.16
CA THR A 21 -24.89 15.14 9.52
C THR A 21 -24.24 16.07 10.54
N GLU A 22 -24.81 16.13 11.73
CA GLU A 22 -24.20 16.78 12.90
C GLU A 22 -23.28 15.83 13.68
N GLU A 23 -23.38 14.53 13.41
CA GLU A 23 -22.57 13.50 14.04
C GLU A 23 -21.18 13.38 13.39
N GLU A 24 -20.23 12.95 14.21
CA GLU A 24 -18.90 12.60 13.76
C GLU A 24 -18.94 11.31 12.93
N VAL A 25 -18.38 11.31 11.71
CA VAL A 25 -18.43 10.13 10.82
C VAL A 25 -17.33 9.13 11.17
N TYR A 26 -16.12 9.61 11.46
CA TYR A 26 -14.99 8.83 11.96
C TYR A 26 -14.48 9.42 13.27
N ASN A 27 -14.23 8.59 14.28
CA ASN A 27 -13.73 9.04 15.59
C ASN A 27 -12.29 9.54 15.48
N THR A 28 -12.08 10.86 15.49
CA THR A 28 -10.74 11.47 15.38
C THR A 28 -9.95 11.38 16.68
N SER A 29 -10.63 11.29 17.84
CA SER A 29 -9.99 11.21 19.16
C SER A 29 -9.21 9.92 19.39
N GLN A 30 -9.58 8.84 18.69
CA GLN A 30 -8.90 7.54 18.74
C GLN A 30 -7.89 7.34 17.60
N LEU A 31 -7.70 8.36 16.75
CA LEU A 31 -6.90 8.24 15.56
C LEU A 31 -5.41 8.47 15.86
N ASN A 32 -4.60 7.43 15.72
CA ASN A 32 -3.14 7.53 15.80
C ASN A 32 -2.54 7.56 14.39
N LEU A 33 -2.26 8.76 13.86
CA LEU A 33 -1.65 8.95 12.53
C LEU A 33 -0.12 8.88 12.57
N VAL A 34 0.41 7.79 13.12
CA VAL A 34 1.83 7.45 13.00
C VAL A 34 1.99 6.43 11.88
N GLY A 35 2.78 6.76 10.87
CA GLY A 35 2.96 5.91 9.71
C GLY A 35 4.43 5.70 9.33
N VAL A 36 4.71 4.53 8.77
CA VAL A 36 5.99 4.17 8.16
C VAL A 36 5.95 4.48 6.67
N ASP A 37 7.04 4.98 6.10
CA ASP A 37 7.08 5.26 4.67
C ASP A 37 6.75 3.99 3.87
N TYR A 38 5.91 4.14 2.85
CA TYR A 38 5.50 3.00 2.06
C TYR A 38 6.71 2.34 1.40
N ASN A 39 6.95 1.08 1.75
CA ASN A 39 7.93 0.21 1.13
C ASN A 39 7.26 -1.15 0.87
N PRO A 40 7.28 -1.68 -0.37
CA PRO A 40 6.66 -2.97 -0.68
C PRO A 40 7.28 -4.15 0.09
N ASN A 41 8.45 -3.95 0.69
CA ASN A 41 9.18 -4.93 1.49
C ASN A 41 8.99 -4.79 3.01
N THR A 42 8.21 -3.81 3.45
CA THR A 42 7.87 -3.58 4.86
C THR A 42 6.43 -4.02 5.07
N LEU A 43 6.22 -5.05 5.88
CA LEU A 43 4.92 -5.39 6.46
C LEU A 43 4.70 -4.54 7.71
N ILE A 44 3.56 -3.87 7.77
CA ILE A 44 3.10 -3.12 8.94
C ILE A 44 2.26 -4.00 9.86
N GLU A 45 2.25 -3.69 11.15
CA GLU A 45 1.34 -4.30 12.11
C GLU A 45 -0.09 -3.79 11.93
N ASN A 46 -1.05 -4.44 12.61
CA ASN A 46 -2.47 -4.10 12.47
C ASN A 46 -2.79 -2.67 12.90
N GLU A 47 -2.07 -2.10 13.87
CA GLU A 47 -2.27 -0.75 14.39
C GLU A 47 -1.46 0.31 13.62
N GLU A 48 -0.56 -0.11 12.75
CA GLU A 48 0.30 0.78 11.96
C GLU A 48 -0.35 1.20 10.64
N LEU A 49 0.21 2.24 10.03
CA LEU A 49 -0.21 2.78 8.75
C LEU A 49 1.02 2.93 7.84
N TYR A 50 0.85 2.69 6.55
CA TYR A 50 1.79 3.24 5.57
C TYR A 50 1.52 4.72 5.40
N LYS A 51 2.56 5.49 5.12
CA LYS A 51 2.46 6.89 4.73
C LYS A 51 3.13 7.20 3.39
N VAL A 52 2.60 8.20 2.71
CA VAL A 52 3.22 8.87 1.57
C VAL A 52 3.22 10.36 1.87
N SER A 53 4.41 10.92 2.08
CA SER A 53 4.61 12.35 2.35
C SER A 53 4.59 13.17 1.06
N GLN A 54 4.39 14.49 1.17
CA GLN A 54 4.26 15.40 0.04
C GLN A 54 3.18 14.95 -0.95
N PHE A 55 2.10 14.36 -0.42
CA PHE A 55 1.13 13.65 -1.25
C PHE A 55 0.44 14.59 -2.26
N SER A 56 0.16 15.83 -1.88
CA SER A 56 -0.42 16.86 -2.76
C SER A 56 0.42 17.13 -4.01
N GLN A 57 1.74 16.98 -3.93
CA GLN A 57 2.69 17.20 -5.03
C GLN A 57 2.89 15.96 -5.90
N SER A 58 2.39 14.80 -5.46
CA SER A 58 2.51 13.55 -6.20
C SER A 58 1.61 13.56 -7.44
N SER A 59 1.99 12.78 -8.46
CA SER A 59 1.13 12.56 -9.64
C SER A 59 -0.16 11.76 -9.34
N PHE A 60 -0.31 11.30 -8.10
CA PHE A 60 -1.45 10.51 -7.62
C PHE A 60 -2.51 11.38 -6.95
N SER A 61 -2.16 12.62 -6.58
CA SER A 61 -3.13 13.59 -6.09
C SER A 61 -4.00 14.03 -7.27
N PHE A 62 -5.25 14.35 -6.98
CA PHE A 62 -6.17 14.90 -7.96
C PHE A 62 -6.86 16.12 -7.35
N ASP A 63 -7.40 16.98 -8.21
CA ASP A 63 -7.99 18.29 -7.91
C ASP A 63 -8.98 18.33 -6.72
N PHE A 64 -9.53 17.17 -6.36
CA PHE A 64 -10.46 16.98 -5.25
C PHE A 64 -9.85 17.24 -3.86
N ILE A 65 -8.54 17.05 -3.70
CA ILE A 65 -7.84 17.28 -2.43
C ILE A 65 -7.31 18.71 -2.34
N THR A 66 -6.95 19.28 -3.50
CA THR A 66 -6.31 20.60 -3.61
C THR A 66 -7.33 21.75 -3.62
N ASN A 67 -8.54 21.51 -4.12
CA ASN A 67 -9.64 22.48 -4.01
C ASN A 67 -10.39 22.26 -2.69
N ASP A 68 -10.57 23.33 -1.90
CA ASP A 68 -11.34 23.25 -0.66
C ASP A 68 -12.73 22.67 -0.97
N LEU A 69 -13.08 21.61 -0.25
CA LEU A 69 -14.43 21.01 -0.21
C LEU A 69 -15.40 21.98 0.49
N ASN A 70 -15.49 23.20 -0.01
CA ASN A 70 -16.43 24.19 0.44
C ASN A 70 -17.80 23.80 -0.12
N SER A 71 -18.72 23.52 0.81
CA SER A 71 -20.05 22.91 0.66
C SER A 71 -21.02 23.56 -0.33
N VAL A 72 -20.63 24.66 -1.00
CA VAL A 72 -21.50 25.52 -1.79
C VAL A 72 -21.62 25.06 -3.27
N ASN A 73 -20.69 24.26 -3.79
CA ASN A 73 -20.57 24.01 -5.24
C ASN A 73 -20.75 22.54 -5.70
N HIS A 74 -21.34 21.67 -4.88
CA HIS A 74 -21.55 20.26 -5.25
C HIS A 74 -23.03 19.90 -5.40
N ASP A 75 -23.37 19.27 -6.51
CA ASP A 75 -24.71 18.74 -6.76
C ASP A 75 -25.07 17.66 -5.74
N GLN A 76 -26.36 17.61 -5.36
CA GLN A 76 -26.89 16.50 -4.55
C GLN A 76 -26.88 15.21 -5.39
N ILE A 77 -26.45 14.10 -4.78
CA ILE A 77 -26.43 12.80 -5.47
C ILE A 77 -27.84 12.30 -5.79
N THR A 78 -28.01 11.65 -6.94
CA THR A 78 -29.28 11.00 -7.31
C THR A 78 -29.36 9.57 -6.76
N ARG A 79 -30.58 9.04 -6.56
CA ARG A 79 -30.76 7.63 -6.13
C ARG A 79 -30.10 6.62 -7.08
N ASN A 80 -30.17 6.87 -8.39
CA ASN A 80 -29.54 5.99 -9.37
C ASN A 80 -28.01 6.02 -9.27
N ASP A 81 -27.44 7.17 -8.92
CA ASP A 81 -26.00 7.32 -8.75
C ASP A 81 -25.47 6.75 -7.43
N LEU A 82 -26.29 6.70 -6.38
CA LEU A 82 -25.92 6.05 -5.11
C LEU A 82 -25.44 4.61 -5.34
N THR A 83 -26.15 3.84 -6.17
CA THR A 83 -25.76 2.45 -6.52
C THR A 83 -24.45 2.32 -7.30
N LYS A 84 -23.91 3.44 -7.78
CA LYS A 84 -22.70 3.53 -8.62
C LYS A 84 -21.56 4.24 -7.90
N LEU A 85 -21.66 4.43 -6.59
CA LEU A 85 -20.56 4.97 -5.79
C LEU A 85 -19.29 4.10 -5.93
N SER A 86 -18.16 4.78 -6.01
CA SER A 86 -16.82 4.21 -6.01
C SER A 86 -16.19 4.34 -4.64
N PHE A 87 -16.31 5.53 -4.04
CA PHE A 87 -15.88 5.81 -2.67
C PHE A 87 -16.71 6.97 -2.10
N ILE A 88 -16.73 7.07 -0.78
CA ILE A 88 -17.19 8.25 -0.04
C ILE A 88 -16.00 8.97 0.57
N CYS A 89 -16.17 10.28 0.79
CA CYS A 89 -15.20 11.12 1.46
C CYS A 89 -15.89 12.06 2.44
N THR A 90 -15.31 12.26 3.61
CA THR A 90 -15.71 13.28 4.58
C THR A 90 -14.48 14.03 5.07
N VAL A 91 -14.67 15.28 5.48
CA VAL A 91 -13.61 16.12 6.04
C VAL A 91 -13.96 16.44 7.48
N GLN A 92 -13.05 16.10 8.40
CA GLN A 92 -13.17 16.42 9.83
C GLN A 92 -11.79 16.87 10.30
N ASP A 93 -11.69 18.02 10.98
CA ASP A 93 -10.43 18.55 11.54
C ASP A 93 -9.25 18.60 10.54
N ASN A 94 -9.50 19.05 9.30
CA ASN A 94 -8.53 19.06 8.16
C ASN A 94 -8.02 17.67 7.71
N LEU A 95 -8.60 16.59 8.24
CA LEU A 95 -8.37 15.23 7.78
C LEU A 95 -9.45 14.82 6.78
N PHE A 96 -9.02 14.28 5.65
CA PHE A 96 -9.88 13.76 4.61
C PHE A 96 -9.93 12.24 4.74
N PHE A 97 -11.10 11.71 5.11
CA PHE A 97 -11.31 10.28 5.27
C PHE A 97 -11.93 9.72 4.01
N PHE A 98 -11.36 8.63 3.48
CA PHE A 98 -11.85 7.98 2.27
C PHE A 98 -12.22 6.52 2.54
N GLN A 99 -13.41 6.12 2.12
CA GLN A 99 -13.85 4.73 2.18
C GLN A 99 -14.37 4.27 0.83
N ILE A 100 -13.87 3.14 0.37
CA ILE A 100 -14.28 2.51 -0.88
C ILE A 100 -15.67 1.93 -0.69
N ILE A 101 -16.54 2.21 -1.66
CA ILE A 101 -17.86 1.61 -1.74
C ILE A 101 -17.83 0.51 -2.79
N ASN A 102 -17.98 -0.73 -2.32
CA ASN A 102 -18.15 -1.91 -3.15
C ASN A 102 -19.60 -2.42 -3.07
N SER A 103 -19.96 -3.44 -3.86
CA SER A 103 -21.31 -3.99 -3.89
C SER A 103 -21.78 -4.57 -2.55
N SER A 104 -20.87 -5.04 -1.68
CA SER A 104 -21.22 -5.58 -0.36
C SER A 104 -21.63 -4.50 0.64
N PHE A 105 -21.26 -3.23 0.40
CA PHE A 105 -21.74 -2.11 1.22
C PHE A 105 -23.21 -1.78 0.96
N PHE A 106 -23.79 -2.24 -0.15
CA PHE A 106 -25.22 -2.13 -0.40
C PHE A 106 -25.93 -3.38 0.15
N ILE A 107 -26.47 -3.26 1.36
CA ILE A 107 -27.25 -4.35 1.94
C ILE A 107 -28.68 -4.25 1.42
N SER A 108 -28.98 -5.00 0.35
CA SER A 108 -30.36 -5.17 -0.15
C SER A 108 -31.07 -6.38 0.48
N LYS A 109 -30.48 -6.98 1.53
CA LYS A 109 -31.05 -8.14 2.25
C LYS A 109 -32.10 -7.68 3.25
N LYS A 110 -32.94 -8.62 3.72
CA LYS A 110 -33.82 -8.35 4.86
C LYS A 110 -32.96 -8.12 6.10
N TRP A 111 -33.18 -7.04 6.84
CA TRP A 111 -32.50 -6.72 8.10
C TRP A 111 -33.53 -6.21 9.11
N PHE A 112 -33.23 -6.25 10.41
CA PHE A 112 -34.09 -5.65 11.42
C PHE A 112 -33.22 -4.89 12.42
N SER A 113 -33.70 -3.71 12.84
CA SER A 113 -33.13 -3.04 13.99
C SER A 113 -33.54 -3.78 15.26
N ILE A 114 -32.62 -3.98 16.19
CA ILE A 114 -32.94 -4.53 17.52
C ILE A 114 -33.82 -3.55 18.30
N ASP A 115 -33.67 -2.25 18.04
CA ASP A 115 -34.43 -1.21 18.73
C ASP A 115 -35.87 -1.11 18.21
N GLU A 116 -36.07 -1.25 16.89
CA GLU A 116 -37.40 -1.17 16.26
C GLU A 116 -38.11 -2.53 16.15
N LEU A 117 -37.39 -3.64 16.36
CA LEU A 117 -37.87 -5.03 16.28
C LEU A 117 -38.69 -5.35 15.02
N ARG A 118 -38.38 -4.69 13.89
CA ARG A 118 -39.10 -4.83 12.63
C ARG A 118 -38.18 -5.25 11.49
N ILE A 119 -38.62 -6.23 10.70
CA ILE A 119 -37.94 -6.63 9.47
C ILE A 119 -38.18 -5.58 8.39
N GLU A 120 -37.10 -5.00 7.90
CA GLU A 120 -37.02 -4.09 6.78
C GLU A 120 -36.60 -4.83 5.51
N THR A 121 -37.29 -4.52 4.41
CA THR A 121 -37.03 -5.07 3.07
C THR A 121 -36.99 -3.95 2.05
N GLU A 122 -36.20 -4.11 0.98
CA GLU A 122 -36.09 -3.10 -0.10
C GLU A 122 -35.56 -1.73 0.36
N LYS A 123 -34.93 -1.67 1.55
CA LYS A 123 -34.23 -0.51 2.08
C LYS A 123 -32.71 -0.75 2.02
N PRO A 124 -32.06 -0.48 0.86
CA PRO A 124 -30.62 -0.61 0.75
C PRO A 124 -29.94 0.41 1.66
N ILE A 125 -29.09 -0.07 2.56
CA ILE A 125 -28.24 0.77 3.42
C ILE A 125 -26.81 0.80 2.88
N ILE A 126 -26.10 1.89 3.13
CA ILE A 126 -24.66 2.03 2.92
C ILE A 126 -24.02 2.09 4.30
N THR A 127 -23.08 1.21 4.60
CA THR A 127 -22.37 1.20 5.89
C THR A 127 -21.10 2.06 5.85
N VAL A 128 -20.82 2.74 6.95
CA VAL A 128 -19.53 3.40 7.19
C VAL A 128 -18.70 2.51 8.12
N ASN A 129 -17.45 2.26 7.77
CA ASN A 129 -16.52 1.46 8.55
C ASN A 129 -15.98 2.29 9.74
N PRO A 130 -15.56 1.66 10.84
CA PRO A 130 -14.90 2.36 11.95
C PRO A 130 -13.60 3.07 11.53
N PHE A 131 -12.90 2.52 10.53
CA PHE A 131 -11.67 3.10 9.99
C PHE A 131 -11.78 3.26 8.47
N ALA A 132 -11.35 4.42 7.98
CA ALA A 132 -11.28 4.72 6.56
C ALA A 132 -10.22 3.86 5.85
N ASP A 133 -10.40 3.61 4.56
CA ASP A 133 -9.43 2.89 3.72
C ASP A 133 -8.16 3.72 3.47
N ALA A 134 -8.29 5.05 3.44
CA ALA A 134 -7.20 6.00 3.39
C ALA A 134 -7.57 7.31 4.10
N ILE A 135 -6.59 7.98 4.69
CA ILE A 135 -6.75 9.24 5.42
C ILE A 135 -5.69 10.20 4.92
N TYR A 136 -6.08 11.35 4.39
CA TYR A 136 -5.15 12.39 3.98
C TYR A 136 -5.16 13.51 5.01
N ASP A 137 -4.01 13.80 5.60
CA ASP A 137 -3.80 14.95 6.48
C ASP A 137 -3.27 16.12 5.65
N LYS A 138 -4.13 17.13 5.47
CA LYS A 138 -3.81 18.34 4.71
C LYS A 138 -2.77 19.22 5.41
N ASN A 139 -2.67 19.17 6.74
CA ASN A 139 -1.73 20.00 7.49
C ASN A 139 -0.29 19.52 7.32
N SER A 140 -0.08 18.20 7.39
CA SER A 140 1.24 17.58 7.22
C SER A 140 1.56 17.20 5.77
N ASP A 141 0.57 17.26 4.87
CA ASP A 141 0.63 16.78 3.49
C ASP A 141 1.02 15.29 3.38
N ILE A 142 0.36 14.46 4.19
CA ILE A 142 0.63 13.02 4.29
C ILE A 142 -0.63 12.22 4.01
N LEU A 143 -0.53 11.25 3.10
CA LEU A 143 -1.56 10.22 2.91
C LEU A 143 -1.21 8.97 3.73
N TYR A 144 -2.14 8.54 4.58
CA TYR A 144 -2.06 7.32 5.37
C TYR A 144 -3.01 6.24 4.83
N PHE A 145 -2.57 4.98 4.84
CA PHE A 145 -3.39 3.83 4.44
C PHE A 145 -2.84 2.50 4.96
N LYS A 146 -3.70 1.50 5.16
CA LYS A 146 -3.25 0.11 5.51
C LYS A 146 -2.93 -0.75 4.30
N LYS A 147 -3.66 -0.56 3.20
CA LYS A 147 -3.57 -1.42 2.01
C LYS A 147 -3.42 -0.59 0.76
N LEU A 148 -2.27 -0.68 0.10
CA LEU A 148 -2.04 0.03 -1.16
C LEU A 148 -3.09 -0.30 -2.24
N PRO A 149 -3.56 -1.56 -2.41
CA PRO A 149 -4.63 -1.86 -3.37
C PRO A 149 -5.96 -1.17 -3.05
N ALA A 150 -6.22 -0.79 -1.79
CA ALA A 150 -7.37 0.01 -1.41
C ALA A 150 -7.12 1.48 -1.78
N ALA A 151 -5.99 2.06 -1.35
CA ALA A 151 -5.62 3.42 -1.70
C ALA A 151 -5.62 3.68 -3.22
N GLN A 152 -5.13 2.73 -4.04
CA GLN A 152 -5.14 2.78 -5.52
C GLN A 152 -6.55 2.82 -6.15
N LYS A 153 -7.57 2.32 -5.45
CA LYS A 153 -8.94 2.41 -5.94
C LYS A 153 -9.44 3.85 -5.87
N ILE A 154 -8.94 4.62 -4.91
CA ILE A 154 -9.26 6.03 -4.67
C ILE A 154 -8.31 6.92 -5.50
N PHE A 155 -7.00 6.76 -5.33
CA PHE A 155 -5.94 7.55 -5.96
C PHE A 155 -5.26 6.75 -7.07
N LYS A 156 -5.61 7.04 -8.32
CA LYS A 156 -5.02 6.38 -9.49
C LYS A 156 -3.55 6.76 -9.65
N GLY A 157 -2.74 5.84 -10.18
CA GLY A 157 -1.31 6.02 -10.36
C GLY A 157 -0.45 5.55 -9.19
N MET A 158 -1.03 5.32 -8.00
CA MET A 158 -0.31 4.78 -6.84
C MET A 158 0.29 3.38 -7.07
N ASP A 159 0.01 2.72 -8.20
CA ASP A 159 0.71 1.54 -8.70
C ASP A 159 2.18 1.82 -9.07
N GLN A 160 2.56 3.08 -9.32
CA GLN A 160 3.96 3.46 -9.48
C GLN A 160 4.78 3.29 -8.20
N LEU A 161 4.13 3.33 -7.01
CA LEU A 161 4.77 2.95 -5.75
C LEU A 161 5.11 1.45 -5.69
N TYR A 162 4.47 0.64 -6.55
CA TYR A 162 4.83 -0.75 -6.84
C TYR A 162 5.74 -0.84 -8.08
N LYS A 163 6.85 -0.09 -8.15
CA LYS A 163 7.80 -0.29 -9.24
C LYS A 163 8.37 -1.72 -9.20
N GLU A 164 7.93 -2.57 -10.12
CA GLU A 164 8.53 -3.87 -10.42
C GLU A 164 9.65 -3.67 -11.42
N ALA A 165 10.73 -4.45 -11.29
CA ALA A 165 11.71 -4.54 -12.36
C ALA A 165 11.01 -5.08 -13.63
N THR A 166 11.20 -4.38 -14.75
CA THR A 166 10.81 -4.84 -16.08
C THR A 166 11.53 -6.14 -16.44
N ALA A 167 11.10 -6.83 -17.50
CA ALA A 167 11.81 -8.01 -17.99
C ALA A 167 13.28 -7.70 -18.31
N LEU A 168 13.54 -6.54 -18.94
CA LEU A 168 14.90 -6.07 -19.25
C LEU A 168 15.72 -5.80 -17.99
N GLU A 169 15.17 -5.07 -17.03
CA GLU A 169 15.84 -4.83 -15.74
C GLU A 169 16.10 -6.13 -14.98
N THR A 170 15.17 -7.09 -15.05
CA THR A 170 15.31 -8.42 -14.44
C THR A 170 16.42 -9.22 -15.12
N ASP A 171 16.46 -9.25 -16.46
CA ASP A 171 17.51 -9.92 -17.22
C ASP A 171 18.88 -9.27 -16.95
N SER A 172 18.96 -7.94 -16.91
CA SER A 172 20.18 -7.22 -16.52
C SER A 172 20.63 -7.56 -15.09
N PHE A 173 19.69 -7.69 -14.15
CA PHE A 173 20.02 -8.13 -12.79
C PHE A 173 20.61 -9.55 -12.80
N LEU A 174 19.98 -10.49 -13.50
CA LEU A 174 20.41 -11.89 -13.60
C LEU A 174 21.78 -12.05 -14.30
N GLN A 175 22.20 -11.06 -15.09
CA GLN A 175 23.51 -11.04 -15.77
C GLN A 175 24.65 -10.49 -14.91
N ASN A 176 24.40 -10.05 -13.68
CA ASN A 176 25.46 -9.56 -12.81
C ASN A 176 26.53 -10.62 -12.54
N ASP A 177 27.79 -10.19 -12.47
CA ASP A 177 28.94 -11.10 -12.36
C ASP A 177 28.96 -11.94 -11.08
N PHE A 178 28.28 -11.50 -10.01
CA PHE A 178 28.13 -12.22 -8.75
C PHE A 178 27.06 -13.33 -8.81
N LEU A 179 26.38 -13.52 -9.94
CA LEU A 179 25.38 -14.57 -10.15
C LEU A 179 25.87 -15.58 -11.19
N GLN A 180 25.54 -16.85 -10.95
CA GLN A 180 25.63 -17.92 -11.92
C GLN A 180 24.23 -18.50 -12.10
N VAL A 181 23.53 -18.05 -13.14
CA VAL A 181 22.14 -18.41 -13.40
C VAL A 181 22.07 -19.68 -14.26
N ASP A 182 21.22 -20.63 -13.87
CA ASP A 182 20.98 -21.84 -14.65
C ASP A 182 20.35 -21.51 -16.01
N SER A 183 20.71 -22.28 -17.03
CA SER A 183 20.20 -22.10 -18.40
C SER A 183 18.67 -22.17 -18.53
N ASN A 184 18.00 -22.85 -17.59
CA ASN A 184 16.54 -22.97 -17.56
C ASN A 184 15.85 -21.89 -16.71
N PHE A 185 16.62 -21.01 -16.05
CA PHE A 185 16.11 -19.92 -15.23
C PHE A 185 16.31 -18.58 -15.96
N SER A 186 15.22 -17.83 -16.12
CA SER A 186 15.19 -16.55 -16.83
C SER A 186 14.23 -15.57 -16.16
N SER A 187 14.16 -14.33 -16.64
CA SER A 187 13.18 -13.33 -16.17
C SER A 187 11.72 -13.82 -16.18
N ARG A 188 11.37 -14.79 -17.04
CA ARG A 188 10.03 -15.40 -17.10
C ARG A 188 9.71 -16.26 -15.89
N ASN A 189 10.73 -16.80 -15.22
CA ASN A 189 10.62 -17.63 -14.03
C ASN A 189 10.57 -16.79 -12.75
N VAL A 190 10.97 -15.51 -12.81
CA VAL A 190 11.03 -14.62 -11.66
C VAL A 190 9.63 -14.14 -11.28
N SER A 191 9.23 -14.38 -10.04
CA SER A 191 7.91 -13.99 -9.55
C SER A 191 7.76 -12.46 -9.40
N VAL A 192 6.51 -11.98 -9.41
CA VAL A 192 6.17 -10.57 -9.12
C VAL A 192 6.87 -10.06 -7.85
N PRO A 193 6.80 -10.75 -6.68
CA PRO A 193 7.50 -10.32 -5.47
C PRO A 193 9.01 -10.19 -5.61
N ASN A 194 9.66 -11.05 -6.40
CA ASN A 194 11.11 -10.96 -6.61
C ASN A 194 11.47 -9.85 -7.60
N ARG A 195 10.66 -9.60 -8.63
CA ARG A 195 10.85 -8.42 -9.50
C ARG A 195 10.74 -7.09 -8.73
N LYS A 196 9.86 -7.02 -7.72
CA LYS A 196 9.79 -5.85 -6.80
C LYS A 196 11.08 -5.69 -6.01
N ARG A 197 11.60 -6.79 -5.46
CA ARG A 197 12.88 -6.77 -4.73
C ARG A 197 14.04 -6.36 -5.63
N ILE A 198 14.11 -6.88 -6.86
CA ILE A 198 15.12 -6.48 -7.86
C ILE A 198 15.10 -4.97 -8.08
N ALA A 199 13.91 -4.39 -8.34
CA ALA A 199 13.77 -2.94 -8.52
C ALA A 199 14.32 -2.12 -7.35
N LEU A 200 14.17 -2.62 -6.12
CA LEU A 200 14.70 -1.96 -4.92
C LEU A 200 16.22 -2.14 -4.78
N VAL A 201 16.71 -3.38 -4.86
CA VAL A 201 18.12 -3.67 -4.56
C VAL A 201 19.08 -3.19 -5.65
N MET A 202 18.63 -3.02 -6.90
CA MET A 202 19.47 -2.45 -7.96
C MET A 202 19.93 -1.03 -7.58
N GLY A 203 19.04 -0.22 -6.99
CA GLY A 203 19.41 1.10 -6.48
C GLY A 203 20.45 1.01 -5.36
N THR A 204 20.27 0.07 -4.42
CA THR A 204 21.22 -0.19 -3.34
C THR A 204 22.59 -0.60 -3.90
N LEU A 205 22.65 -1.62 -4.76
CA LEU A 205 23.90 -2.14 -5.31
C LEU A 205 24.68 -1.10 -6.12
N ASN A 206 23.99 -0.23 -6.86
CA ASN A 206 24.63 0.82 -7.65
C ASN A 206 25.30 1.89 -6.78
N ASN A 207 24.86 2.05 -5.54
CA ASN A 207 25.43 3.01 -4.58
C ASN A 207 26.55 2.42 -3.73
N LEU A 208 26.76 1.09 -3.76
CA LEU A 208 27.83 0.42 -3.02
C LEU A 208 29.14 0.39 -3.82
N SER A 209 30.24 0.65 -3.14
CA SER A 209 31.60 0.38 -3.61
C SER A 209 31.85 -1.12 -3.77
N ASP A 210 32.91 -1.48 -4.50
CA ASP A 210 33.24 -2.90 -4.71
C ASP A 210 33.58 -3.62 -3.40
N THR A 211 34.21 -2.94 -2.44
CA THR A 211 34.50 -3.48 -1.11
C THR A 211 33.24 -3.75 -0.31
N GLU A 212 32.25 -2.84 -0.37
CA GLU A 212 30.95 -3.02 0.25
C GLU A 212 30.16 -4.17 -0.39
N LYS A 213 30.19 -4.29 -1.72
CA LYS A 213 29.58 -5.42 -2.44
C LYS A 213 30.18 -6.75 -2.00
N GLN A 214 31.51 -6.85 -1.88
CA GLN A 214 32.15 -8.07 -1.38
C GLN A 214 31.76 -8.40 0.06
N SER A 215 31.55 -7.37 0.88
CA SER A 215 31.08 -7.53 2.27
C SER A 215 29.64 -8.06 2.31
N VAL A 216 28.78 -7.53 1.43
CA VAL A 216 27.43 -8.07 1.22
C VAL A 216 27.50 -9.53 0.79
N TYR A 217 28.28 -9.89 -0.24
CA TYR A 217 28.34 -11.29 -0.71
C TYR A 217 28.85 -12.25 0.38
N SER A 218 29.85 -11.83 1.15
CA SER A 218 30.37 -12.62 2.27
C SER A 218 29.30 -12.85 3.33
N TYR A 219 28.52 -11.81 3.63
CA TYR A 219 27.37 -11.88 4.52
C TYR A 219 26.28 -12.83 3.98
N ILE A 220 25.91 -12.73 2.70
CA ILE A 220 24.92 -13.64 2.10
C ILE A 220 25.40 -15.08 2.21
N ASN A 221 26.67 -15.37 1.90
CA ASN A 221 27.23 -16.72 1.99
C ASN A 221 27.25 -17.27 3.44
N GLN A 222 27.34 -16.40 4.45
CA GLN A 222 27.31 -16.82 5.86
C GLN A 222 25.92 -17.32 6.31
N TYR A 223 24.85 -16.80 5.70
CA TYR A 223 23.47 -17.03 6.15
C TYR A 223 22.60 -17.80 5.17
N SER A 224 22.80 -17.59 3.88
CA SER A 224 22.00 -18.15 2.81
C SER A 224 22.30 -19.64 2.61
N GLN A 225 21.29 -20.38 2.15
CA GLN A 225 21.43 -21.77 1.71
C GLN A 225 21.85 -21.86 0.24
N VAL A 226 21.91 -20.73 -0.46
CA VAL A 226 22.28 -20.66 -1.88
C VAL A 226 23.76 -20.95 -2.04
N GLU A 227 24.07 -21.87 -2.96
CA GLU A 227 25.44 -22.28 -3.24
C GLU A 227 26.28 -21.10 -3.75
N PHE A 228 27.37 -20.79 -3.06
CA PHE A 228 28.34 -19.77 -3.45
C PHE A 228 29.67 -20.42 -3.84
N ARG A 229 30.03 -20.37 -5.13
CA ARG A 229 31.29 -20.91 -5.65
C ARG A 229 31.93 -19.96 -6.63
N GLY A 230 33.26 -19.84 -6.55
CA GLY A 230 34.03 -18.99 -7.48
C GLY A 230 33.62 -17.51 -7.45
N GLY A 231 33.10 -17.02 -6.32
CA GLY A 231 32.61 -15.64 -6.18
C GLY A 231 31.19 -15.41 -6.70
N LYS A 232 30.44 -16.48 -7.04
CA LYS A 232 29.10 -16.37 -7.63
C LYS A 232 28.07 -17.19 -6.87
N PHE A 233 26.85 -16.66 -6.73
CA PHE A 233 25.68 -17.38 -6.23
C PHE A 233 25.00 -18.14 -7.36
N LYS A 234 24.80 -19.45 -7.18
CA LYS A 234 24.10 -20.29 -8.15
C LYS A 234 22.59 -20.10 -8.03
N ILE A 235 21.93 -19.70 -9.12
CA ILE A 235 20.48 -19.46 -9.15
C ILE A 235 19.83 -20.49 -10.07
N GLU A 236 19.10 -21.44 -9.49
CA GLU A 236 18.35 -22.47 -10.23
C GLU A 236 16.84 -22.23 -10.13
N THR A 237 16.39 -21.60 -9.04
CA THR A 237 14.99 -21.38 -8.73
C THR A 237 14.69 -19.95 -8.29
N ASP A 238 13.40 -19.60 -8.30
CA ASP A 238 12.93 -18.30 -7.79
C ASP A 238 13.16 -18.16 -6.27
N GLU A 239 13.27 -19.29 -5.54
CA GLU A 239 13.59 -19.29 -4.12
C GLU A 239 15.08 -18.96 -3.90
N ASP A 240 16.00 -19.50 -4.71
CA ASP A 240 17.43 -19.14 -4.61
C ASP A 240 17.64 -17.63 -4.81
N LEU A 241 16.99 -17.10 -5.85
CA LEU A 241 17.00 -15.67 -6.14
C LEU A 241 16.45 -14.86 -4.96
N LYS A 242 15.35 -15.30 -4.35
CA LYS A 242 14.75 -14.63 -3.18
C LYS A 242 15.73 -14.56 -2.00
N PHE A 243 16.47 -15.63 -1.70
CA PHE A 243 17.46 -15.63 -0.62
C PHE A 243 18.63 -14.66 -0.90
N VAL A 244 19.09 -14.58 -2.14
CA VAL A 244 20.14 -13.60 -2.51
C VAL A 244 19.60 -12.17 -2.38
N LEU A 245 18.39 -11.90 -2.86
CA LEU A 245 17.74 -10.58 -2.74
C LEU A 245 17.56 -10.16 -1.28
N TRP A 246 17.08 -11.07 -0.42
CA TRP A 246 16.99 -10.86 1.03
C TRP A 246 18.34 -10.57 1.67
N GLY A 247 19.39 -11.21 1.14
CA GLY A 247 20.77 -10.98 1.54
C GLY A 247 21.28 -9.60 1.17
N ILE A 248 20.98 -9.10 -0.03
CA ILE A 248 21.37 -7.74 -0.44
C ILE A 248 20.66 -6.70 0.44
N GLU A 249 19.41 -6.97 0.83
CA GLU A 249 18.65 -6.15 1.79
C GLU A 249 19.12 -6.31 3.25
N GLN A 250 20.10 -7.17 3.54
CA GLN A 250 20.61 -7.40 4.91
C GLN A 250 19.55 -7.92 5.91
N ARG A 251 18.65 -8.81 5.47
CA ARG A 251 17.57 -9.37 6.31
C ARG A 251 17.99 -10.47 7.27
N PHE A 252 19.13 -11.11 7.04
CA PHE A 252 19.65 -12.17 7.90
C PHE A 252 20.31 -11.60 9.15
N TYR A 253 20.04 -12.21 10.30
CA TYR A 253 20.70 -11.85 11.54
C TYR A 253 20.84 -13.07 12.45
N THR A 254 21.77 -12.97 13.40
CA THR A 254 21.93 -13.95 14.47
C THR A 254 21.49 -13.31 15.78
N THR A 255 20.66 -14.01 16.57
CA THR A 255 20.26 -13.49 17.88
C THR A 255 21.47 -13.42 18.82
N PRO A 256 21.61 -12.33 19.61
CA PRO A 256 22.73 -12.21 20.53
C PRO A 256 22.69 -13.25 21.65
N ILE A 257 21.49 -13.73 21.98
CA ILE A 257 21.25 -14.79 22.96
C ILE A 257 20.78 -16.02 22.18
N GLY A 258 21.45 -17.17 22.39
CA GLY A 258 21.12 -18.45 21.76
C GLY A 258 21.73 -18.68 20.38
N GLY A 259 22.20 -17.63 19.69
CA GLY A 259 22.90 -17.76 18.41
C GLY A 259 22.02 -18.26 17.25
N GLU A 260 20.70 -18.03 17.32
CA GLU A 260 19.77 -18.47 16.29
C GLU A 260 19.85 -17.57 15.05
N LYS A 261 20.02 -18.19 13.88
CA LYS A 261 19.90 -17.48 12.60
C LYS A 261 18.43 -17.23 12.29
N ARG A 262 18.09 -15.99 11.95
CA ARG A 262 16.73 -15.54 11.62
C ARG A 262 16.73 -14.67 10.37
N ILE A 263 15.55 -14.53 9.78
CA ILE A 263 15.29 -13.70 8.61
C ILE A 263 14.24 -12.66 9.02
N ALA A 264 14.54 -11.39 8.82
CA ALA A 264 13.61 -10.31 9.06
C ALA A 264 12.52 -10.26 7.97
N ASN A 265 11.26 -10.24 8.39
CA ASN A 265 10.12 -10.08 7.48
C ASN A 265 10.03 -8.65 6.91
N SER A 266 10.43 -7.66 7.70
CA SER A 266 10.43 -6.23 7.37
C SER A 266 11.73 -5.57 7.82
N ILE A 267 12.14 -4.51 7.14
CA ILE A 267 13.26 -3.65 7.55
C ILE A 267 12.71 -2.23 7.68
N ILE A 268 12.98 -1.61 8.83
CA ILE A 268 12.60 -0.23 9.14
C ILE A 268 13.87 0.47 9.61
N SER A 269 14.24 1.57 8.96
CA SER A 269 15.33 2.43 9.40
C SER A 269 14.88 3.23 10.62
N ILE A 270 15.73 3.27 11.66
CA ILE A 270 15.51 4.01 12.91
C ILE A 270 16.28 5.32 12.86
#